data_AF-A0A6I7YQZ7-F1
#
_entry.id   AF-A0A6I7YQZ7-F1
#
_cell.length_a   1.000
_cell.length_b   1.000
_cell.length_c   1.000
_cell.angle_alpha   90.00
_cell.angle_beta   90.00
_cell.angle_gamma   90.00
#
_symmetry.space_group_name_H-M   'P 1'
#
loop_
_entity.id
_entity.type
_entity.pdbx_description
1 polymer ?
#
loop_
_entity_poly.entity_id
_entity_poly.type
_entity_poly.pdbx_seq_one_letter_code
_entity_poly.pdbx_strand_id
1 'polypeptide(L)'
;MATLPNPLPRLAADPSGHTLGLDLPAGRLIDATGEGPWHEPLLWHADGPAAPGGWGTLEPARRTSGLLPLLIDVSGDQSGPQDWDLLPGEASYPGDHDAEDVLAESWEEYAAEELGADEGGPGTPAVVELFGEQPTYDETVAPFGLTWPGPAAATMLEADPDTRAAEIADSLVTGGSWLKEPRLALVPARRSADIPAAIGWCGPLNHEGDVGRLCAVLRSWEDRFGIRVVALTLDLLVLSVAAPPTTRDAAEAVAAEHFAFCPDNITQGHHETLRAYAEHEVLGQAVWSFWWD
;
A
#
# COMPACT_ATOMS: atom_id res chain seq x y z
N MET A 1 -2.74 -20.46 -14.22
CA MET A 1 -3.02 -19.86 -12.91
C MET A 1 -4.16 -20.64 -12.25
N ALA A 2 -3.93 -21.27 -11.10
CA ALA A 2 -5.03 -21.82 -10.31
C ALA A 2 -5.63 -20.67 -9.49
N THR A 3 -6.60 -19.96 -10.07
CA THR A 3 -7.37 -18.95 -9.34
C THR A 3 -8.10 -19.68 -8.20
N LEU A 4 -7.95 -19.18 -6.97
CA LEU A 4 -8.84 -19.61 -5.91
C LEU A 4 -10.27 -19.24 -6.35
N PRO A 5 -11.27 -20.10 -6.10
CA PRO A 5 -12.65 -19.74 -6.41
C PRO A 5 -13.00 -18.46 -5.66
N ASN A 6 -13.40 -17.41 -6.37
CA ASN A 6 -13.86 -16.17 -5.76
C ASN A 6 -15.13 -16.46 -4.94
N PRO A 7 -15.11 -16.26 -3.61
CA PRO A 7 -16.27 -16.52 -2.76
C PRO A 7 -17.27 -15.36 -2.74
N LEU A 8 -16.91 -14.16 -3.20
CA LEU A 8 -17.76 -12.96 -3.17
C LEU A 8 -19.13 -13.12 -3.83
N PRO A 9 -19.28 -13.82 -4.98
CA PRO A 9 -20.60 -14.07 -5.57
C PRO A 9 -21.62 -14.71 -4.63
N ARG A 10 -21.18 -15.41 -3.56
CA ARG A 10 -22.07 -15.98 -2.55
C ARG A 10 -22.80 -14.92 -1.73
N LEU A 11 -22.19 -13.75 -1.56
CA LEU A 11 -22.79 -12.62 -0.82
C LEU A 11 -24.01 -12.03 -1.53
N ALA A 12 -24.16 -12.25 -2.85
CA ALA A 12 -25.38 -11.84 -3.56
C ALA A 12 -26.62 -12.63 -3.09
N ALA A 13 -26.44 -13.90 -2.71
CA ALA A 13 -27.52 -14.76 -2.21
C ALA A 13 -27.65 -14.73 -0.67
N ASP A 14 -26.57 -14.38 0.03
CA ASP A 14 -26.49 -14.27 1.49
C ASP A 14 -25.69 -13.00 1.89
N PRO A 15 -26.32 -11.81 1.84
CA PRO A 15 -25.63 -10.54 2.08
C PRO A 15 -25.01 -10.40 3.47
N SER A 16 -25.55 -11.12 4.47
CA SER A 16 -24.98 -11.18 5.83
C SER A 16 -23.71 -12.05 5.92
N GLY A 17 -23.38 -12.82 4.89
CA GLY A 17 -22.15 -13.62 4.82
C GLY A 17 -22.12 -14.84 5.74
N HIS A 18 -23.26 -15.29 6.27
CA HIS A 18 -23.33 -16.43 7.20
C HIS A 18 -22.80 -17.74 6.60
N THR A 19 -23.01 -17.96 5.30
CA THR A 19 -22.47 -19.08 4.52
C THR A 19 -20.94 -19.06 4.41
N LEU A 20 -20.31 -17.90 4.64
CA LEU A 20 -18.87 -17.72 4.74
C LEU A 20 -18.38 -17.69 6.20
N GLY A 21 -19.28 -17.87 7.17
CA GLY A 21 -18.98 -17.79 8.59
C GLY A 21 -18.84 -16.36 9.11
N LEU A 22 -19.47 -15.39 8.44
CA LEU A 22 -19.43 -13.97 8.78
C LEU A 22 -20.79 -13.47 9.29
N ASP A 23 -20.78 -12.26 9.87
CA ASP A 23 -21.96 -11.47 10.22
C ASP A 23 -21.73 -10.04 9.70
N LEU A 24 -21.86 -9.89 8.37
CA LEU A 24 -21.54 -8.65 7.66
C LEU A 24 -22.65 -7.60 7.87
N PRO A 25 -22.27 -6.32 8.04
CA PRO A 25 -23.23 -5.22 7.97
C PRO A 25 -23.75 -5.06 6.52
N ALA A 26 -24.67 -4.12 6.32
CA ALA A 26 -25.08 -3.73 4.97
C ALA A 26 -23.85 -3.28 4.15
N GLY A 27 -23.80 -3.73 2.91
CA GLY A 27 -22.73 -3.43 1.97
C GLY A 27 -23.08 -3.93 0.58
N ARG A 28 -22.16 -3.68 -0.36
CA ARG A 28 -22.33 -3.94 -1.78
C ARG A 28 -21.12 -4.67 -2.36
N LEU A 29 -21.37 -5.44 -3.40
CA LEU A 29 -20.33 -6.02 -4.24
C LEU A 29 -19.90 -4.98 -5.28
N ILE A 30 -18.60 -4.82 -5.45
CA ILE A 30 -18.00 -3.92 -6.44
C ILE A 30 -17.41 -4.76 -7.55
N ASP A 31 -17.90 -4.55 -8.77
CA ASP A 31 -17.41 -5.14 -10.02
C ASP A 31 -17.11 -4.06 -11.07
N ALA A 32 -17.31 -2.78 -10.76
CA ALA A 32 -17.00 -1.67 -11.66
C ALA A 32 -15.48 -1.51 -11.84
N THR A 33 -15.04 -1.34 -13.09
CA THR A 33 -13.65 -1.08 -13.49
C THR A 33 -13.61 0.06 -14.51
N GLY A 34 -12.43 0.62 -14.79
CA GLY A 34 -12.25 1.65 -15.81
C GLY A 34 -12.61 1.18 -17.24
N GLU A 35 -12.70 -0.13 -17.46
CA GLU A 35 -13.04 -0.76 -18.74
C GLU A 35 -14.48 -1.30 -18.80
N GLY A 36 -15.27 -1.06 -17.75
CA GLY A 36 -16.64 -1.56 -17.59
C GLY A 36 -16.75 -2.63 -16.49
N PRO A 37 -17.88 -3.34 -16.39
CA PRO A 37 -18.05 -4.33 -15.34
C PRO A 37 -17.11 -5.54 -15.51
N TRP A 38 -16.43 -5.93 -14.45
CA TRP A 38 -15.66 -7.15 -14.37
C TRP A 38 -16.59 -8.37 -14.34
N HIS A 39 -16.07 -9.53 -14.76
CA HIS A 39 -16.86 -10.75 -14.86
C HIS A 39 -17.22 -11.37 -13.50
N GLU A 40 -16.56 -10.93 -12.43
CA GLU A 40 -16.82 -11.30 -11.04
C GLU A 40 -16.56 -10.11 -10.09
N PRO A 41 -17.17 -10.06 -8.90
CA PRO A 41 -16.90 -9.00 -7.94
C PRO A 41 -15.43 -8.97 -7.49
N LEU A 42 -14.84 -7.78 -7.47
CA LEU A 42 -13.46 -7.53 -7.01
C LEU A 42 -13.38 -7.40 -5.50
N LEU A 43 -14.38 -6.77 -4.87
CA LEU A 43 -14.47 -6.65 -3.43
C LEU A 43 -15.93 -6.57 -2.95
N TRP A 44 -16.15 -6.87 -1.68
CA TRP A 44 -17.32 -6.39 -0.94
C TRP A 44 -16.93 -5.14 -0.14
N HIS A 45 -17.82 -4.15 -0.08
CA HIS A 45 -17.59 -2.86 0.57
C HIS A 45 -18.80 -2.46 1.43
N ALA A 46 -18.57 -2.11 2.70
CA ALA A 46 -19.61 -1.75 3.65
C ALA A 46 -20.26 -0.39 3.31
N ASP A 47 -21.57 -0.28 3.53
CA ASP A 47 -22.32 0.98 3.34
C ASP A 47 -22.21 1.92 4.54
N GLY A 48 -21.79 1.41 5.70
CA GLY A 48 -21.62 2.17 6.94
C GLY A 48 -20.15 2.44 7.27
N PRO A 49 -19.87 3.39 8.17
CA PRO A 49 -18.52 3.62 8.66
C PRO A 49 -18.00 2.41 9.44
N ALA A 50 -16.69 2.17 9.36
CA ALA A 50 -16.02 1.19 10.18
C ALA A 50 -16.05 1.63 11.66
N ALA A 51 -16.07 0.66 12.57
CA ALA A 51 -16.03 0.88 14.02
C ALA A 51 -14.92 0.03 14.65
N PRO A 52 -14.35 0.45 15.81
CA PRO A 52 -13.37 -0.35 16.53
C PRO A 52 -13.87 -1.78 16.79
N GLY A 53 -13.00 -2.77 16.59
CA GLY A 53 -13.29 -4.20 16.62
C GLY A 53 -13.86 -4.76 15.32
N GLY A 54 -14.28 -3.92 14.38
CA GLY A 54 -14.90 -4.35 13.12
C GLY A 54 -13.94 -5.09 12.18
N TRP A 55 -12.65 -4.80 12.22
CA TRP A 55 -11.64 -5.57 11.49
C TRP A 55 -11.54 -7.02 12.02
N GLY A 56 -11.48 -7.17 13.34
CA GLY A 56 -11.35 -8.46 14.01
C GLY A 56 -12.51 -9.42 13.75
N THR A 57 -13.72 -8.90 13.48
CA THR A 57 -14.88 -9.75 13.13
C THR A 57 -14.76 -10.38 11.75
N LEU A 58 -13.91 -9.83 10.87
CA LEU A 58 -13.70 -10.31 9.50
C LEU A 58 -12.55 -11.33 9.38
N GLU A 59 -11.64 -11.39 10.36
CA GLU A 59 -10.50 -12.32 10.36
C GLU A 59 -10.86 -13.79 10.09
N PRO A 60 -11.99 -14.35 10.59
CA PRO A 60 -12.34 -15.73 10.30
C PRO A 60 -12.45 -16.04 8.80
N ALA A 61 -12.89 -15.07 7.99
CA ALA A 61 -13.07 -15.25 6.54
C ALA A 61 -11.75 -15.44 5.80
N ARG A 62 -10.64 -14.92 6.32
CA ARG A 62 -9.32 -15.20 5.74
C ARG A 62 -9.03 -16.69 5.71
N ARG A 63 -9.32 -17.39 6.81
CA ARG A 63 -9.00 -18.82 6.95
C ARG A 63 -10.04 -19.72 6.27
N THR A 64 -11.30 -19.31 6.25
CA THR A 64 -12.40 -20.15 5.76
C THR A 64 -12.74 -19.94 4.29
N SER A 65 -12.54 -18.73 3.78
CA SER A 65 -12.98 -18.34 2.43
C SER A 65 -11.92 -17.63 1.59
N GLY A 66 -10.76 -17.27 2.16
CA GLY A 66 -9.73 -16.53 1.42
C GLY A 66 -10.10 -15.08 1.15
N LEU A 67 -10.96 -14.51 2.00
CA LEU A 67 -11.30 -13.08 1.97
C LEU A 67 -10.47 -12.34 3.02
N LEU A 68 -9.79 -11.29 2.60
CA LEU A 68 -8.95 -10.47 3.46
C LEU A 68 -9.65 -9.14 3.77
N PRO A 69 -9.67 -8.73 5.05
CA PRO A 69 -10.19 -7.42 5.44
C PRO A 69 -9.32 -6.29 4.87
N LEU A 70 -9.96 -5.17 4.60
CA LEU A 70 -9.33 -3.93 4.17
C LEU A 70 -10.17 -2.75 4.68
N LEU A 71 -9.54 -1.62 5.00
CA LEU A 71 -10.23 -0.34 5.17
C LEU A 71 -10.13 0.45 3.86
N ILE A 72 -11.25 1.02 3.44
CA ILE A 72 -11.29 1.95 2.31
C ILE A 72 -11.77 3.29 2.82
N ASP A 73 -10.95 4.33 2.66
CA ASP A 73 -11.44 5.70 2.87
C ASP A 73 -12.20 6.16 1.64
N VAL A 74 -13.40 6.69 1.86
CA VAL A 74 -14.21 7.28 0.79
C VAL A 74 -14.26 8.79 0.87
N SER A 75 -13.45 9.41 1.74
CA SER A 75 -13.39 10.86 1.83
C SER A 75 -12.63 11.44 0.63
N GLY A 76 -13.36 11.91 -0.37
CA GLY A 76 -12.79 12.52 -1.57
C GLY A 76 -13.82 12.71 -2.68
N ASP A 77 -13.45 13.44 -3.73
CA ASP A 77 -14.32 13.69 -4.89
C ASP A 77 -14.64 12.40 -5.67
N GLN A 78 -13.76 11.39 -5.59
CA GLN A 78 -14.00 10.02 -6.05
C GLN A 78 -14.46 9.16 -4.85
N SER A 79 -15.78 9.17 -4.64
CA SER A 79 -16.50 8.74 -3.43
C SER A 79 -16.47 7.23 -3.09
N GLY A 80 -15.42 6.51 -3.50
CA GLY A 80 -15.15 5.13 -3.14
C GLY A 80 -14.68 4.26 -4.30
N PRO A 81 -14.48 2.96 -4.06
CA PRO A 81 -13.78 2.06 -4.98
C PRO A 81 -14.52 1.83 -6.30
N GLN A 82 -15.81 2.17 -6.38
CA GLN A 82 -16.57 2.13 -7.63
C GLN A 82 -16.16 3.22 -8.63
N ASP A 83 -15.50 4.28 -8.16
CA ASP A 83 -15.12 5.45 -8.95
C ASP A 83 -13.60 5.57 -9.15
N TRP A 84 -12.82 4.57 -8.72
CA TRP A 84 -11.35 4.57 -8.76
C TRP A 84 -10.74 4.07 -10.09
N ASP A 85 -11.57 3.82 -11.11
CA ASP A 85 -11.14 3.27 -12.40
C ASP A 85 -10.18 2.08 -12.26
N LEU A 86 -10.56 1.10 -11.44
CA LEU A 86 -9.78 -0.12 -11.22
C LEU A 86 -9.43 -0.81 -12.54
N LEU A 87 -8.24 -1.40 -12.67
CA LEU A 87 -7.75 -2.07 -13.87
C LEU A 87 -7.18 -3.48 -13.57
N PRO A 88 -8.00 -4.44 -13.11
CA PRO A 88 -7.52 -5.78 -12.77
C PRO A 88 -6.96 -6.56 -13.96
N GLY A 89 -7.25 -6.15 -15.20
CA GLY A 89 -6.68 -6.73 -16.42
C GLY A 89 -5.24 -6.31 -16.71
N GLU A 90 -4.81 -5.16 -16.20
CA GLU A 90 -3.46 -4.61 -16.39
C GLU A 90 -2.48 -5.08 -15.29
N ALA A 91 -3.01 -5.54 -14.15
CA ALA A 91 -2.20 -6.10 -13.07
C ALA A 91 -1.67 -7.49 -13.45
N SER A 92 -0.35 -7.61 -13.57
CA SER A 92 0.32 -8.90 -13.71
C SER A 92 0.24 -9.72 -12.40
N TYR A 93 0.62 -11.00 -12.48
CA TYR A 93 0.68 -11.83 -11.29
C TYR A 93 1.93 -11.45 -10.45
N PRO A 94 1.79 -11.08 -9.16
CA PRO A 94 2.95 -10.63 -8.35
C PRO A 94 4.02 -11.71 -8.09
N GLY A 95 3.78 -12.97 -8.49
CA GLY A 95 4.78 -14.04 -8.36
C GLY A 95 5.67 -14.20 -9.58
N ASP A 96 5.39 -13.46 -10.65
CA ASP A 96 6.19 -13.45 -11.87
C ASP A 96 7.32 -12.40 -11.80
N HIS A 97 7.36 -11.61 -10.72
CA HIS A 97 8.36 -10.56 -10.49
C HIS A 97 9.25 -10.88 -9.29
N ASP A 98 10.51 -10.43 -9.34
CA ASP A 98 11.42 -10.43 -8.21
C ASP A 98 11.41 -9.04 -7.53
N ALA A 99 11.30 -9.03 -6.20
CA ALA A 99 11.18 -7.79 -5.44
C ALA A 99 12.46 -6.94 -5.45
N GLU A 100 13.64 -7.58 -5.46
CA GLU A 100 14.91 -6.87 -5.50
C GLU A 100 15.13 -6.25 -6.89
N ASP A 101 14.82 -6.99 -7.95
CA ASP A 101 14.91 -6.47 -9.31
C ASP A 101 13.98 -5.25 -9.50
N VAL A 102 12.73 -5.31 -9.03
CA VAL A 102 11.79 -4.18 -9.09
C VAL A 102 12.34 -2.96 -8.35
N LEU A 103 12.83 -3.12 -7.11
CA LEU A 103 13.37 -2.00 -6.33
C LEU A 103 14.66 -1.42 -6.94
N ALA A 104 15.54 -2.28 -7.47
CA ALA A 104 16.78 -1.86 -8.10
C ALA A 104 16.51 -1.06 -9.38
N GLU A 105 15.59 -1.54 -10.22
CA GLU A 105 15.15 -0.82 -11.44
C GLU A 105 14.60 0.57 -11.09
N SER A 106 13.68 0.66 -10.12
CA SER A 106 13.09 1.94 -9.71
C SER A 106 14.12 2.89 -9.09
N TRP A 107 15.09 2.38 -8.30
CA TRP A 107 16.19 3.19 -7.76
C TRP A 107 17.05 3.79 -8.87
N GLU A 108 17.43 2.99 -9.86
CA GLU A 108 18.26 3.40 -10.99
C GLU A 108 17.54 4.36 -11.93
N GLU A 109 16.25 4.14 -12.20
CA GLU A 109 15.40 5.02 -13.00
C GLU A 109 15.31 6.41 -12.37
N TYR A 110 14.97 6.48 -11.08
CA TYR A 110 14.89 7.75 -10.37
C TYR A 110 16.25 8.48 -10.33
N ALA A 111 17.35 7.75 -10.11
CA ALA A 111 18.70 8.32 -10.20
C ALA A 111 19.01 8.93 -11.58
N ALA A 112 18.57 8.26 -12.66
CA ALA A 112 18.78 8.72 -14.02
C ALA A 112 17.94 9.95 -14.37
N GLU A 113 16.70 10.02 -13.88
CA GLU A 113 15.81 11.17 -14.08
C GLU A 113 16.35 12.44 -13.41
N GLU A 114 16.74 12.35 -12.14
CA GLU A 114 17.28 13.49 -11.38
C GLU A 114 18.62 13.98 -11.95
N LEU A 115 19.53 13.08 -12.34
CA LEU A 115 20.79 13.46 -12.98
C LEU A 115 20.60 13.98 -14.41
N GLY A 116 19.58 13.50 -15.13
CA GLY A 116 19.24 13.96 -16.47
C GLY A 116 18.52 15.32 -16.48
N ALA A 117 17.81 15.67 -15.41
CA ALA A 117 17.14 16.96 -15.25
C ALA A 117 18.13 18.13 -15.19
N ASP A 118 19.35 17.89 -14.73
CA ASP A 118 20.43 18.89 -14.62
C ASP A 118 21.05 19.27 -15.99
N GLU A 119 20.80 18.50 -17.07
CA GLU A 119 21.29 18.82 -18.43
C GLU A 119 20.36 19.73 -19.26
N GLY A 120 19.22 20.22 -18.73
CA GLY A 120 18.38 21.13 -19.53
C GLY A 120 17.09 21.69 -18.92
N GLY A 121 16.75 21.39 -17.66
CA GLY A 121 15.59 21.99 -17.00
C GLY A 121 15.91 23.42 -16.54
N PRO A 122 15.02 24.42 -16.73
CA PRO A 122 15.20 25.68 -16.05
C PRO A 122 14.97 25.42 -14.56
N GLY A 123 16.05 25.26 -13.81
CA GLY A 123 16.09 25.69 -12.41
C GLY A 123 15.86 27.20 -12.42
N THR A 124 14.62 27.63 -12.65
CA THR A 124 14.30 29.05 -12.69
C THR A 124 14.58 29.59 -11.30
N PRO A 125 15.31 30.72 -11.16
CA PRO A 125 15.48 31.40 -9.88
C PRO A 125 14.16 31.60 -9.10
N ALA A 126 13.03 31.65 -9.82
CA ALA A 126 11.68 31.75 -9.28
C ALA A 126 11.21 30.53 -8.44
N VAL A 127 11.72 29.31 -8.68
CA VAL A 127 11.32 28.12 -7.89
C VAL A 127 12.04 28.11 -6.55
N VAL A 128 13.35 28.42 -6.54
CA VAL A 128 14.15 28.57 -5.31
C VAL A 128 13.65 29.73 -4.44
N GLU A 129 13.22 30.84 -5.05
CA GLU A 129 12.61 31.96 -4.30
C GLU A 129 11.27 31.60 -3.62
N LEU A 130 10.52 30.62 -4.16
CA LEU A 130 9.20 30.24 -3.63
C LEU A 130 9.24 29.04 -2.68
N PHE A 131 10.12 28.05 -2.95
CA PHE A 131 10.14 26.75 -2.28
C PHE A 131 11.45 26.44 -1.56
N GLY A 132 12.45 27.35 -1.59
CA GLY A 132 13.75 27.15 -0.95
C GLY A 132 14.74 26.36 -1.82
N GLU A 133 15.96 26.19 -1.30
CA GLU A 133 16.95 25.28 -1.89
C GLU A 133 16.55 23.85 -1.57
N GLN A 134 16.32 23.05 -2.62
CA GLN A 134 16.06 21.61 -2.51
C GLN A 134 17.38 20.86 -2.29
N PRO A 135 17.39 19.77 -1.50
CA PRO A 135 18.58 18.94 -1.37
C PRO A 135 18.99 18.36 -2.72
N THR A 136 20.30 18.24 -2.95
CA THR A 136 20.81 17.53 -4.13
C THR A 136 20.46 16.04 -4.04
N TYR A 137 20.41 15.33 -5.17
CA TYR A 137 20.15 13.88 -5.18
C TYR A 137 21.01 13.11 -4.16
N ASP A 138 22.32 13.36 -4.16
CA ASP A 138 23.27 12.70 -3.24
C ASP A 138 22.97 13.01 -1.76
N GLU A 139 22.45 14.20 -1.45
CA GLU A 139 22.02 14.57 -0.10
C GLU A 139 20.70 13.88 0.27
N THR A 140 19.77 13.79 -0.69
CA THR A 140 18.47 13.13 -0.52
C THR A 140 18.64 11.65 -0.20
N VAL A 141 19.51 10.93 -0.91
CA VAL A 141 19.66 9.47 -0.75
C VAL A 141 20.77 9.02 0.20
N ALA A 142 21.52 9.96 0.81
CA ALA A 142 22.54 9.63 1.81
C ALA A 142 21.97 8.74 2.94
N PRO A 143 22.73 7.75 3.50
CA PRO A 143 24.14 7.46 3.26
C PRO A 143 24.44 6.74 1.95
N PHE A 144 23.41 6.37 1.20
CA PHE A 144 23.56 5.69 -0.08
C PHE A 144 23.88 6.72 -1.17
N GLY A 145 24.07 6.22 -2.39
CA GLY A 145 24.29 7.05 -3.56
C GLY A 145 23.62 6.40 -4.75
N LEU A 146 24.16 6.62 -5.94
CA LEU A 146 23.57 6.11 -7.19
C LEU A 146 23.38 4.58 -7.25
N THR A 147 24.16 3.82 -6.47
CA THR A 147 24.07 2.36 -6.47
C THR A 147 23.04 1.87 -5.46
N TRP A 148 22.10 1.05 -5.92
CA TRP A 148 21.12 0.35 -5.09
C TRP A 148 21.81 -0.40 -3.93
N PRO A 149 21.44 -0.13 -2.66
CA PRO A 149 22.05 -0.80 -1.51
C PRO A 149 21.66 -2.26 -1.30
N GLY A 150 20.67 -2.77 -2.04
CA GLY A 150 20.10 -4.10 -1.82
C GLY A 150 18.99 -4.11 -0.76
N PRO A 151 18.24 -5.22 -0.65
CA PRO A 151 17.14 -5.32 0.30
C PRO A 151 17.65 -5.36 1.75
N ALA A 152 16.94 -4.67 2.63
CA ALA A 152 17.17 -4.68 4.06
C ALA A 152 16.97 -6.10 4.65
N ALA A 153 17.73 -6.41 5.68
CA ALA A 153 17.57 -7.69 6.38
C ALA A 153 16.22 -7.77 7.11
N ALA A 154 15.65 -8.98 7.17
CA ALA A 154 14.48 -9.25 8.00
C ALA A 154 14.79 -8.98 9.49
N THR A 155 13.77 -8.52 10.21
CA THR A 155 13.83 -8.23 11.65
C THR A 155 12.97 -9.23 12.43
N MET A 156 13.08 -9.22 13.76
CA MET A 156 12.31 -10.12 14.60
C MET A 156 10.90 -9.58 14.79
N LEU A 157 9.89 -10.43 14.58
CA LEU A 157 8.48 -10.11 14.89
C LEU A 157 8.34 -9.72 16.37
N GLU A 158 7.76 -8.54 16.60
CA GLU A 158 7.35 -8.06 17.93
C GLU A 158 5.95 -8.56 18.29
N ALA A 159 5.12 -8.83 17.29
CA ALA A 159 3.74 -9.29 17.43
C ALA A 159 3.37 -10.28 16.32
N ASP A 160 2.26 -11.00 16.51
CA ASP A 160 1.62 -11.69 15.40
C ASP A 160 1.13 -10.66 14.36
N PRO A 161 1.44 -10.84 13.05
CA PRO A 161 1.07 -9.89 12.02
C PRO A 161 -0.41 -9.55 11.93
N ASP A 162 -1.28 -10.53 12.16
CA ASP A 162 -2.72 -10.34 12.00
C ASP A 162 -3.27 -9.57 13.20
N THR A 163 -2.77 -9.91 14.40
CA THR A 163 -3.05 -9.17 15.63
C THR A 163 -2.61 -7.70 15.49
N ARG A 164 -1.41 -7.45 14.95
CA ARG A 164 -0.93 -6.07 14.71
C ARG A 164 -1.81 -5.34 13.70
N ALA A 165 -2.24 -6.00 12.63
CA ALA A 165 -3.12 -5.40 11.63
C ALA A 165 -4.46 -4.98 12.23
N ALA A 166 -5.06 -5.80 13.10
CA ALA A 166 -6.29 -5.47 13.80
C ALA A 166 -6.12 -4.26 14.73
N GLU A 167 -5.00 -4.19 15.48
CA GLU A 167 -4.68 -3.04 16.36
C GLU A 167 -4.53 -1.73 15.56
N ILE A 168 -3.81 -1.79 14.43
CA ILE A 168 -3.64 -0.63 13.56
C ILE A 168 -4.96 -0.23 12.91
N ALA A 169 -5.74 -1.18 12.40
CA ALA A 169 -7.06 -0.91 11.84
C ALA A 169 -7.99 -0.24 12.86
N ASP A 170 -8.00 -0.71 14.11
CA ASP A 170 -8.75 -0.08 15.19
C ASP A 170 -8.29 1.35 15.47
N SER A 171 -6.97 1.60 15.48
CA SER A 171 -6.44 2.95 15.65
C SER A 171 -6.89 3.90 14.52
N LEU A 172 -6.94 3.40 13.28
CA LEU A 172 -7.27 4.17 12.09
C LEU A 172 -8.76 4.55 12.00
N VAL A 173 -9.65 3.81 12.67
CA VAL A 173 -11.10 4.11 12.71
C VAL A 173 -11.51 4.91 13.96
N THR A 174 -10.60 5.12 14.90
CA THR A 174 -10.87 5.99 16.06
C THR A 174 -10.74 7.48 15.70
N GLY A 175 -11.52 8.32 16.38
CA GLY A 175 -11.52 9.76 16.12
C GLY A 175 -10.14 10.39 16.35
N GLY A 176 -9.69 11.19 15.37
CA GLY A 176 -8.35 11.79 15.36
C GLY A 176 -7.39 11.15 14.36
N SER A 177 -7.78 10.03 13.74
CA SER A 177 -7.10 9.48 12.56
C SER A 177 -7.14 10.45 11.37
N TRP A 178 -6.20 10.28 10.45
CA TRP A 178 -6.17 11.01 9.19
C TRP A 178 -7.18 10.46 8.18
N LEU A 179 -7.61 9.19 8.30
CA LEU A 179 -8.76 8.65 7.56
C LEU A 179 -10.05 9.35 8.01
N LYS A 180 -10.86 9.88 7.07
CA LYS A 180 -12.06 10.65 7.44
C LYS A 180 -13.33 9.82 7.42
N GLU A 181 -13.49 8.96 6.42
CA GLU A 181 -14.66 8.10 6.25
C GLU A 181 -14.27 6.64 5.97
N PRO A 182 -13.50 5.98 6.88
CA PRO A 182 -13.08 4.60 6.67
C PRO A 182 -14.27 3.63 6.68
N ARG A 183 -14.31 2.71 5.71
CA ARG A 183 -15.31 1.65 5.57
C ARG A 183 -14.64 0.30 5.46
N LEU A 184 -15.29 -0.72 6.01
CA LEU A 184 -14.78 -2.09 5.90
C LEU A 184 -14.98 -2.63 4.48
N ALA A 185 -14.00 -3.39 4.01
CA ALA A 185 -14.04 -4.12 2.76
C ALA A 185 -13.51 -5.55 2.94
N LEU A 186 -13.87 -6.43 2.00
CA LEU A 186 -13.35 -7.79 1.88
C LEU A 186 -12.88 -8.04 0.45
N VAL A 187 -11.63 -8.47 0.32
CA VAL A 187 -10.98 -8.72 -0.98
C VAL A 187 -10.58 -10.20 -1.10
N PRO A 188 -10.89 -10.88 -2.22
CA PRO A 188 -10.47 -12.25 -2.46
C PRO A 188 -8.99 -12.27 -2.83
N ALA A 189 -8.13 -12.64 -1.87
CA ALA A 189 -6.69 -12.67 -2.08
C ALA A 189 -6.03 -13.75 -1.21
N ARG A 190 -4.91 -14.31 -1.72
CA ARG A 190 -4.14 -15.34 -1.01
C ARG A 190 -3.27 -14.78 0.10
N ARG A 191 -2.75 -13.57 -0.13
CA ARG A 191 -1.84 -12.83 0.73
C ARG A 191 -2.34 -11.41 0.87
N SER A 192 -2.04 -10.76 1.99
CA SER A 192 -2.45 -9.38 2.21
C SER A 192 -1.72 -8.46 1.22
N ALA A 193 -0.47 -8.77 0.92
CA ALA A 193 0.33 -8.12 -0.12
C ALA A 193 -0.26 -8.19 -1.54
N ASP A 194 -1.17 -9.13 -1.82
CA ASP A 194 -1.78 -9.29 -3.15
C ASP A 194 -3.04 -8.44 -3.34
N ILE A 195 -3.54 -7.80 -2.29
CA ILE A 195 -4.80 -7.05 -2.33
C ILE A 195 -4.82 -6.00 -3.44
N PRO A 196 -3.79 -5.15 -3.62
CA PRO A 196 -3.81 -4.13 -4.67
C PRO A 196 -3.93 -4.73 -6.07
N ALA A 197 -3.13 -5.74 -6.40
CA ALA A 197 -3.22 -6.43 -7.69
C ALA A 197 -4.54 -7.19 -7.87
N ALA A 198 -5.09 -7.79 -6.81
CA ALA A 198 -6.35 -8.53 -6.88
C ALA A 198 -7.55 -7.66 -7.28
N ILE A 199 -7.55 -6.38 -6.88
CA ILE A 199 -8.59 -5.42 -7.27
C ILE A 199 -8.19 -4.55 -8.46
N GLY A 200 -6.95 -4.63 -8.94
CA GLY A 200 -6.43 -3.74 -9.98
C GLY A 200 -6.35 -2.29 -9.51
N TRP A 201 -5.82 -2.05 -8.31
CA TRP A 201 -5.69 -0.71 -7.75
C TRP A 201 -4.68 0.13 -8.55
N CYS A 202 -5.07 1.35 -8.91
CA CYS A 202 -4.33 2.24 -9.81
C CYS A 202 -3.69 3.45 -9.10
N GLY A 203 -3.58 3.45 -7.77
CA GLY A 203 -3.01 4.60 -7.04
C GLY A 203 -1.63 5.05 -7.55
N PRO A 204 -0.69 4.13 -7.80
CA PRO A 204 0.64 4.47 -8.29
C PRO A 204 0.74 4.79 -9.80
N LEU A 205 -0.38 5.01 -10.51
CA LEU A 205 -0.42 5.01 -12.00
C LEU A 205 0.55 5.98 -12.68
N ASN A 206 0.93 7.08 -12.02
CA ASN A 206 1.91 8.03 -12.55
C ASN A 206 3.36 7.54 -12.49
N HIS A 207 3.63 6.51 -11.68
CA HIS A 207 4.94 5.92 -11.47
C HIS A 207 5.03 4.47 -11.97
N GLU A 208 3.97 3.68 -11.78
CA GLU A 208 3.92 2.26 -12.15
C GLU A 208 2.51 1.88 -12.65
N GLY A 209 2.45 1.41 -13.89
CA GLY A 209 1.19 0.97 -14.52
C GLY A 209 0.81 -0.48 -14.20
N ASP A 210 1.77 -1.29 -13.74
CA ASP A 210 1.57 -2.69 -13.33
C ASP A 210 1.75 -2.83 -11.81
N VAL A 211 0.65 -2.65 -11.07
CA VAL A 211 0.62 -2.79 -9.60
C VAL A 211 1.04 -4.20 -9.13
N GLY A 212 1.09 -5.20 -10.02
CA GLY A 212 1.62 -6.53 -9.74
C GLY A 212 3.11 -6.49 -9.35
N ARG A 213 3.91 -5.59 -9.94
CA ARG A 213 5.33 -5.36 -9.59
C ARG A 213 5.47 -4.87 -8.15
N LEU A 214 4.67 -3.87 -7.76
CA LEU A 214 4.65 -3.36 -6.38
C LEU A 214 4.19 -4.42 -5.38
N CYS A 215 3.21 -5.24 -5.73
CA CYS A 215 2.77 -6.35 -4.87
C CYS A 215 3.88 -7.40 -4.64
N ALA A 216 4.85 -7.56 -5.56
CA ALA A 216 6.02 -8.41 -5.33
C ALA A 216 6.92 -7.87 -4.22
N VAL A 217 7.13 -6.54 -4.18
CA VAL A 217 7.81 -5.86 -3.07
C VAL A 217 7.03 -6.03 -1.76
N LEU A 218 5.70 -5.83 -1.79
CA LEU A 218 4.84 -6.05 -0.63
C LEU A 218 4.92 -7.49 -0.11
N ARG A 219 5.05 -8.51 -0.98
CA ARG A 219 5.27 -9.90 -0.56
C ARG A 219 6.60 -10.08 0.16
N SER A 220 7.66 -9.47 -0.35
CA SER A 220 8.97 -9.47 0.31
C SER A 220 8.89 -8.85 1.70
N TRP A 221 8.18 -7.73 1.86
CA TRP A 221 7.93 -7.12 3.17
C TRP A 221 6.98 -7.94 4.05
N GLU A 222 6.00 -8.62 3.46
CA GLU A 222 5.07 -9.52 4.19
C GLU A 222 5.85 -10.65 4.85
N ASP A 223 6.84 -11.20 4.14
CA ASP A 223 7.70 -12.28 4.62
C ASP A 223 8.80 -11.76 5.58
N ARG A 224 9.39 -10.58 5.35
CA ARG A 224 10.52 -10.04 6.16
C ARG A 224 10.11 -9.25 7.40
N PHE A 225 9.02 -8.48 7.30
CA PHE A 225 8.58 -7.54 8.34
C PHE A 225 7.18 -7.85 8.88
N GLY A 226 6.53 -8.88 8.32
CA GLY A 226 5.19 -9.28 8.72
C GLY A 226 4.15 -8.23 8.39
N ILE A 227 4.30 -7.48 7.29
CA ILE A 227 3.33 -6.43 6.96
C ILE A 227 1.95 -6.98 6.63
N ARG A 228 0.92 -6.14 6.80
CA ARG A 228 -0.41 -6.34 6.21
C ARG A 228 -0.88 -5.04 5.61
N VAL A 229 -1.44 -5.10 4.40
CA VAL A 229 -2.21 -4.01 3.81
C VAL A 229 -3.46 -3.80 4.65
N VAL A 230 -3.58 -2.63 5.28
CA VAL A 230 -4.69 -2.30 6.19
C VAL A 230 -5.64 -1.28 5.62
N ALA A 231 -5.16 -0.33 4.82
CA ALA A 231 -6.03 0.64 4.18
C ALA A 231 -5.57 1.02 2.77
N LEU A 232 -6.56 1.35 1.93
CA LEU A 232 -6.37 2.00 0.63
C LEU A 232 -7.27 3.24 0.52
N THR A 233 -6.76 4.27 -0.13
CA THR A 233 -7.56 5.33 -0.77
C THR A 233 -7.39 5.20 -2.29
N LEU A 234 -7.74 6.23 -3.04
CA LEU A 234 -7.43 6.31 -4.46
C LEU A 234 -5.93 6.11 -4.74
N ASP A 235 -5.08 6.73 -3.92
CA ASP A 235 -3.66 6.99 -4.17
C ASP A 235 -2.76 6.74 -2.94
N LEU A 236 -3.33 6.30 -1.82
CA LEU A 236 -2.60 6.03 -0.58
C LEU A 236 -2.74 4.56 -0.18
N LEU A 237 -1.59 3.96 0.15
CA LEU A 237 -1.46 2.62 0.71
C LEU A 237 -1.00 2.70 2.16
N VAL A 238 -1.66 1.97 3.05
CA VAL A 238 -1.26 1.86 4.46
C VAL A 238 -0.99 0.42 4.82
N LEU A 239 0.17 0.21 5.45
CA LEU A 239 0.61 -1.07 5.96
C LEU A 239 0.69 -1.05 7.49
N SER A 240 0.25 -2.12 8.12
CA SER A 240 0.69 -2.45 9.48
C SER A 240 2.01 -3.23 9.41
N VAL A 241 2.87 -3.08 10.42
CA VAL A 241 4.23 -3.66 10.45
C VAL A 241 4.44 -4.40 11.77
N ALA A 242 4.72 -5.70 11.69
CA ALA A 242 4.84 -6.56 12.87
C ALA A 242 6.28 -6.67 13.39
N ALA A 243 7.28 -6.37 12.56
CA ALA A 243 8.69 -6.33 12.91
C ALA A 243 9.33 -5.00 12.45
N PRO A 244 8.98 -3.85 13.07
CA PRO A 244 9.58 -2.58 12.67
C PRO A 244 11.11 -2.57 12.90
N PRO A 245 11.91 -1.88 12.07
CA PRO A 245 13.34 -1.76 12.31
C PRO A 245 13.61 -0.92 13.56
N THR A 246 14.43 -1.44 14.48
CA THR A 246 14.68 -0.80 15.79
C THR A 246 16.06 -0.13 15.90
N THR A 247 16.84 -0.13 14.82
CA THR A 247 18.17 0.49 14.76
C THR A 247 18.23 1.45 13.59
N ARG A 248 19.01 2.53 13.72
CA ARG A 248 19.18 3.53 12.65
C ARG A 248 19.59 2.89 11.32
N ASP A 249 20.65 2.08 11.29
CA ASP A 249 21.14 1.49 10.04
C ASP A 249 20.08 0.60 9.35
N ALA A 250 19.31 -0.16 10.13
CA ALA A 250 18.20 -0.96 9.59
C ALA A 250 17.05 -0.07 9.07
N ALA A 251 16.74 1.03 9.76
CA ALA A 251 15.72 1.97 9.32
C ALA A 251 16.14 2.73 8.06
N GLU A 252 17.42 3.11 7.94
CA GLU A 252 17.97 3.72 6.72
C GLU A 252 17.92 2.72 5.55
N ALA A 253 18.24 1.44 5.75
CA ALA A 253 18.13 0.42 4.71
C ALA A 253 16.67 0.20 4.25
N VAL A 254 15.70 0.15 5.18
CA VAL A 254 14.28 0.07 4.83
C VAL A 254 13.78 1.35 4.14
N ALA A 255 14.25 2.52 4.58
CA ALA A 255 13.93 3.79 3.94
C ALA A 255 14.43 3.86 2.49
N ALA A 256 15.57 3.23 2.16
CA ALA A 256 16.02 3.10 0.78
C ALA A 256 15.03 2.28 -0.08
N GLU A 257 14.50 1.18 0.46
CA GLU A 257 13.43 0.42 -0.22
C GLU A 257 12.15 1.24 -0.35
N HIS A 258 11.76 2.00 0.68
CA HIS A 258 10.59 2.88 0.60
C HIS A 258 10.75 3.96 -0.47
N PHE A 259 11.95 4.52 -0.60
CA PHE A 259 12.25 5.52 -1.62
C PHE A 259 12.14 4.94 -3.03
N ALA A 260 12.73 3.76 -3.28
CA ALA A 260 12.58 3.07 -4.56
C ALA A 260 11.12 2.66 -4.85
N PHE A 261 10.35 2.33 -3.82
CA PHE A 261 8.95 1.92 -3.96
C PHE A 261 7.97 3.08 -4.18
N CYS A 262 8.25 4.23 -3.55
CA CYS A 262 7.38 5.40 -3.51
C CYS A 262 8.22 6.66 -3.21
N PRO A 263 8.89 7.23 -4.22
CA PRO A 263 9.82 8.35 -4.02
C PRO A 263 9.13 9.60 -3.45
N ASP A 264 7.86 9.82 -3.80
CA ASP A 264 7.02 10.95 -3.37
C ASP A 264 6.96 11.12 -1.84
N ASN A 265 7.08 10.03 -1.08
CA ASN A 265 7.14 10.09 0.38
C ASN A 265 8.31 10.93 0.93
N ILE A 266 9.39 11.06 0.16
CA ILE A 266 10.58 11.84 0.51
C ILE A 266 10.65 13.10 -0.34
N THR A 267 10.48 13.01 -1.66
CA THR A 267 10.66 14.13 -2.59
C THR A 267 9.56 15.19 -2.47
N GLN A 268 8.37 14.79 -2.00
CA GLN A 268 7.21 15.66 -1.79
C GLN A 268 6.70 15.62 -0.35
N GLY A 269 7.41 14.89 0.53
CA GLY A 269 7.03 14.70 1.93
C GLY A 269 7.57 15.79 2.87
N HIS A 270 7.25 15.65 4.16
CA HIS A 270 7.77 16.56 5.21
C HIS A 270 9.24 16.31 5.57
N HIS A 271 9.78 15.16 5.16
CA HIS A 271 11.13 14.70 5.48
C HIS A 271 11.93 14.47 4.19
N GLU A 272 12.44 15.56 3.64
CA GLU A 272 13.07 15.65 2.31
C GLU A 272 14.44 14.95 2.17
N THR A 273 14.84 14.14 3.16
CA THR A 273 16.05 13.31 3.05
C THR A 273 15.76 11.91 3.59
N LEU A 274 16.39 10.90 3.00
CA LEU A 274 16.24 9.49 3.38
C LEU A 274 16.56 9.26 4.86
N ARG A 275 17.58 9.93 5.42
CA ARG A 275 17.89 9.84 6.85
C ARG A 275 16.81 10.44 7.75
N ALA A 276 16.28 11.61 7.39
CA ALA A 276 15.21 12.23 8.17
C ALA A 276 13.94 11.37 8.12
N TYR A 277 13.59 10.87 6.92
CA TYR A 277 12.48 9.95 6.74
C TYR A 277 12.68 8.65 7.54
N ALA A 278 13.88 8.05 7.49
CA ALA A 278 14.21 6.86 8.27
C ALA A 278 14.04 7.08 9.79
N GLU A 279 14.48 8.22 10.30
CA GLU A 279 14.40 8.56 11.73
C GLU A 279 12.96 8.78 12.19
N HIS A 280 12.12 9.40 11.36
CA HIS A 280 10.77 9.83 11.77
C HIS A 280 9.66 8.86 11.36
N GLU A 281 9.74 8.28 10.17
CA GLU A 281 8.66 7.51 9.54
C GLU A 281 8.91 5.99 9.49
N VAL A 282 10.14 5.54 9.79
CA VAL A 282 10.52 4.12 9.68
C VAL A 282 10.99 3.53 11.01
N LEU A 283 11.89 4.21 11.72
CA LEU A 283 12.50 3.71 12.95
C LEU A 283 11.45 3.45 14.05
N GLY A 284 11.24 2.18 14.38
CA GLY A 284 10.27 1.73 15.38
C GLY A 284 8.81 1.94 14.98
N GLN A 285 8.52 2.31 13.73
CA GLN A 285 7.17 2.62 13.30
C GLN A 285 6.41 1.36 12.90
N ALA A 286 5.27 1.14 13.57
CA ALA A 286 4.39 -0.01 13.32
C ALA A 286 3.39 0.20 12.17
N VAL A 287 3.45 1.38 11.53
CA VAL A 287 2.61 1.77 10.40
C VAL A 287 3.53 2.38 9.36
N TRP A 288 3.40 1.93 8.12
CA TRP A 288 4.00 2.58 6.97
C TRP A 288 2.89 3.07 6.04
N SER A 289 3.06 4.27 5.49
CA SER A 289 2.12 4.86 4.53
C SER A 289 2.85 5.33 3.29
N PHE A 290 2.23 5.14 2.13
CA PHE A 290 2.79 5.47 0.82
C PHE A 290 1.73 6.18 -0.02
N TRP A 291 2.05 7.38 -0.48
CA TRP A 291 1.19 8.22 -1.29
C TRP A 291 1.88 8.55 -2.60
N TRP A 292 1.13 8.47 -3.71
CA TRP A 292 1.60 8.83 -5.04
C TRP A 292 0.74 9.99 -5.57
N ASP A 293 1.37 11.03 -6.12
CA ASP A 293 0.68 12.13 -6.84
C ASP A 293 0.46 11.80 -8.32
#